data_AF-A0A927FCB0-F1
#
_entry.id   AF-A0A927FCB0-F1
#
_cell.length_a   1.000
_cell.length_b   1.000
_cell.length_c   1.000
_cell.angle_alpha   90.00
_cell.angle_beta   90.00
_cell.angle_gamma   90.00
#
_symmetry.space_group_name_H-M   'P 1'
#
loop_
_entity.id
_entity.type
_entity.pdbx_description
1 polymer ?
#
loop_
_entity_poly.entity_id
_entity_poly.type
_entity_poly.pdbx_seq_one_letter_code
_entity_poly.pdbx_strand_id
1 'polypeptide(L)'
;MSSKYSHIDLSKLENRSLLIVDDNHSLHRDYNAVLRPDQRDDGEAKLDELENLLLGNSGTDAAKRRERNFQIQSTYQGEEAYELVKRHHSKGIKYPLALVDMRMPPGWDGLETIKKLREIDSSMRFIIVTAYSDYSEEEIEQELGARTPVTMVYKPFEPTELYELAYDLVSSWNNRYA
;
A
#
# COMPACT_ATOMS: atom_id res chain seq x y z
N MET A 1 -34.79 4.82 -24.53
CA MET A 1 -33.32 4.77 -24.66
C MET A 1 -32.75 4.60 -23.27
N SER A 2 -32.35 3.38 -22.92
CA SER A 2 -31.91 3.03 -21.57
C SER A 2 -30.47 3.49 -21.36
N SER A 3 -30.24 4.28 -20.31
CA SER A 3 -28.93 4.83 -19.94
C SER A 3 -27.97 3.71 -19.52
N LYS A 4 -26.88 3.53 -20.28
CA LYS A 4 -25.84 2.50 -20.07
C LYS A 4 -24.84 2.84 -18.95
N TYR A 5 -25.29 3.44 -17.86
CA TYR A 5 -24.45 3.60 -16.67
C TYR A 5 -24.92 2.62 -15.62
N SER A 6 -24.38 1.40 -15.69
CA SER A 6 -24.39 0.47 -14.57
C SER A 6 -23.93 1.21 -13.33
N HIS A 7 -24.75 1.22 -12.29
CA HIS A 7 -24.36 1.64 -10.95
C HIS A 7 -23.05 0.92 -10.59
N ILE A 8 -21.96 1.68 -10.44
CA ILE A 8 -20.73 1.13 -9.86
C ILE A 8 -21.09 0.87 -8.40
N ASP A 9 -21.21 -0.40 -8.06
CA ASP A 9 -21.39 -0.83 -6.67
C ASP A 9 -20.08 -0.57 -5.94
N LEU A 10 -19.99 0.58 -5.27
CA LEU A 10 -18.81 0.99 -4.52
C LEU A 10 -18.46 0.01 -3.39
N SER A 11 -19.41 -0.84 -2.96
CA SER A 11 -19.16 -1.92 -1.99
C SER A 11 -18.30 -3.06 -2.55
N LYS A 12 -18.08 -3.12 -3.86
CA LYS A 12 -17.22 -4.12 -4.53
C LYS A 12 -15.83 -3.60 -4.89
N LEU A 13 -15.53 -2.33 -4.61
CA LEU A 13 -14.20 -1.79 -4.88
C LEU A 13 -13.27 -2.18 -3.73
N GLU A 14 -12.26 -2.99 -4.06
CA GLU A 14 -11.21 -3.36 -3.10
C GLU A 14 -10.57 -2.11 -2.49
N ASN A 15 -10.41 -2.10 -1.17
CA ASN A 15 -9.62 -1.06 -0.53
C ASN A 15 -8.15 -1.29 -0.91
N ARG A 16 -7.60 -0.36 -1.69
CA ARG A 16 -6.19 -0.37 -2.14
C ARG A 16 -5.38 0.78 -1.52
N SER A 17 -5.85 1.31 -0.38
CA SER A 17 -5.21 2.44 0.31
C SER A 17 -4.00 1.97 1.10
N LEU A 18 -2.79 2.33 0.67
CA LEU A 18 -1.55 2.00 1.37
C LEU A 18 -1.02 3.20 2.16
N LEU A 19 -0.39 2.92 3.29
CA LEU A 19 0.38 3.90 4.04
C LEU A 19 1.88 3.59 3.87
N ILE A 20 2.70 4.62 3.64
CA ILE A 20 4.15 4.52 3.66
C ILE A 20 4.67 5.41 4.78
N VAL A 21 5.51 4.84 5.65
CA VAL A 21 6.17 5.52 6.76
C VAL A 21 7.67 5.29 6.62
N ASP A 22 8.39 6.27 6.08
CA ASP A 22 9.84 6.20 5.82
C ASP A 22 10.39 7.64 5.87
N ASP A 23 11.48 7.88 6.61
CA ASP A 23 12.03 9.24 6.76
C ASP A 23 12.80 9.71 5.51
N ASN A 24 13.09 8.79 4.57
CA ASN A 24 13.79 9.07 3.35
C ASN A 24 12.83 9.47 2.22
N HIS A 25 12.65 10.78 2.04
CA HIS A 25 11.82 11.35 0.96
C HIS A 25 12.10 10.80 -0.45
N SER A 26 13.33 10.36 -0.76
CA SER A 26 13.63 9.84 -2.08
C SER A 26 13.02 8.46 -2.32
N LEU A 27 12.98 7.60 -1.30
CA LEU A 27 12.41 6.25 -1.40
C LEU A 27 10.89 6.28 -1.65
N HIS A 28 10.20 7.33 -1.20
CA HIS A 28 8.77 7.50 -1.52
C HIS A 28 8.51 7.57 -3.02
N ARG A 29 9.41 8.14 -3.82
CA ARG A 29 9.28 8.15 -5.28
C ARG A 29 9.41 6.74 -5.84
N ASP A 30 10.36 5.98 -5.31
CA ASP A 30 10.61 4.60 -5.74
C ASP A 30 9.41 3.71 -5.39
N TYR A 31 8.89 3.78 -4.16
CA TYR A 31 7.68 3.06 -3.79
C TYR A 31 6.49 3.42 -4.69
N ASN A 32 6.30 4.69 -5.05
CA ASN A 32 5.25 5.08 -6.00
C ASN A 32 5.46 4.44 -7.38
N ALA A 33 6.69 4.42 -7.89
CA ALA A 33 7.01 3.83 -9.19
C ALA A 33 6.84 2.30 -9.23
N VAL A 34 6.98 1.63 -8.08
CA VAL A 34 6.81 0.18 -7.92
C VAL A 34 5.34 -0.20 -7.68
N LEU A 35 4.66 0.51 -6.78
CA LEU A 35 3.30 0.19 -6.33
C LEU A 35 2.21 0.83 -7.21
N ARG A 36 2.61 1.57 -8.25
CA ARG A 36 1.72 2.12 -9.29
C ARG A 36 2.30 1.86 -10.69
N PRO A 37 2.42 0.59 -11.11
CA PRO A 37 3.13 0.21 -12.33
C PRO A 37 2.52 0.86 -13.59
N ASP A 38 1.20 1.10 -13.59
CA ASP A 38 0.47 1.65 -14.73
C ASP A 38 0.44 3.20 -14.75
N GLN A 39 1.33 3.87 -14.00
CA GLN A 39 1.56 5.33 -14.10
C GLN A 39 2.69 5.72 -15.06
N ARG A 40 3.31 4.77 -15.77
CA ARG A 40 4.40 5.05 -16.71
C ARG A 40 3.86 5.52 -18.08
N ASP A 41 4.50 6.58 -18.57
CA ASP A 41 4.34 7.39 -19.79
C ASP A 41 3.02 7.37 -20.60
N ASP A 42 2.46 8.58 -20.71
CA ASP A 42 1.46 9.07 -21.66
C ASP A 42 1.77 8.78 -23.15
N GLY A 43 3.00 8.35 -23.47
CA GLY A 43 3.39 7.85 -24.79
C GLY A 43 2.88 6.43 -25.09
N GLU A 44 2.99 5.51 -24.13
CA GLU A 44 2.48 4.14 -24.26
C GLU A 44 0.95 4.12 -24.16
N ALA A 45 0.37 4.98 -23.31
CA ALA A 45 -1.08 5.17 -23.26
C ALA A 45 -1.69 5.62 -24.60
N LYS A 46 -0.97 6.42 -25.40
CA LYS A 46 -1.39 6.82 -26.75
C LYS A 46 -1.25 5.70 -27.77
N LEU A 47 -0.19 4.89 -27.68
CA LEU A 47 -0.04 3.71 -28.55
C LEU A 47 -1.16 2.71 -28.27
N ASP A 48 -1.48 2.47 -27.00
CA ASP A 48 -2.58 1.62 -26.57
C ASP A 48 -3.94 2.17 -27.02
N GLU A 49 -4.15 3.48 -26.98
CA GLU A 49 -5.38 4.11 -27.46
C GLU A 49 -5.53 3.93 -28.97
N LEU A 50 -4.43 4.02 -29.72
CA LEU A 50 -4.36 3.72 -31.15
C LEU A 50 -4.61 2.23 -31.43
N GLU A 51 -4.02 1.34 -30.63
CA GLU A 51 -4.14 -0.11 -30.79
C GLU A 51 -5.56 -0.58 -30.46
N ASN A 52 -6.19 -0.05 -29.40
CA ASN A 52 -7.59 -0.30 -29.07
C ASN A 52 -8.55 0.20 -30.15
N LEU A 53 -8.24 1.34 -30.78
CA LEU A 53 -9.00 1.86 -31.91
C LEU A 53 -8.87 0.96 -33.16
N LEU A 54 -7.69 0.37 -33.39
CA LEU A 54 -7.41 -0.51 -34.53
C LEU A 54 -7.93 -1.95 -34.35
N LEU A 55 -7.88 -2.48 -33.13
CA LEU A 55 -8.27 -3.86 -32.81
C LEU A 55 -9.74 -4.00 -32.40
N GLY A 56 -10.48 -2.90 -32.22
CA GLY A 56 -11.89 -2.92 -31.84
C GLY A 56 -12.16 -3.42 -30.42
N ASN A 57 -11.12 -3.54 -29.58
CA ASN A 57 -11.26 -3.94 -28.19
C ASN A 57 -11.76 -2.77 -27.35
N SER A 58 -12.99 -2.90 -26.85
CA SER A 58 -13.67 -1.86 -26.09
C SER A 58 -13.11 -1.75 -24.67
N GLY A 59 -12.16 -0.85 -24.43
CA GLY A 59 -11.97 -0.15 -23.14
C GLY A 59 -11.63 -0.97 -21.88
N THR A 60 -11.29 -2.25 -21.99
CA THR A 60 -11.09 -3.12 -20.81
C THR A 60 -9.70 -3.01 -20.17
N ASP A 61 -8.66 -2.60 -20.91
CA ASP A 61 -7.30 -2.66 -20.37
C ASP A 61 -6.94 -1.46 -19.51
N ALA A 62 -7.42 -0.25 -19.83
CA ALA A 62 -7.20 0.92 -19.00
C ALA A 62 -7.88 0.82 -17.62
N ALA A 63 -9.06 0.18 -17.54
CA ALA A 63 -9.77 -0.07 -16.29
C ALA A 63 -9.04 -1.13 -15.44
N LYS A 64 -8.68 -2.27 -16.04
CA LYS A 64 -7.90 -3.34 -15.37
C LYS A 64 -6.52 -2.87 -14.92
N ARG A 65 -5.89 -1.95 -15.65
CA ARG A 65 -4.61 -1.32 -15.26
C ARG A 65 -4.76 -0.39 -14.06
N ARG A 66 -5.81 0.43 -14.04
CA ARG A 66 -6.11 1.26 -12.85
C ARG A 66 -6.41 0.43 -11.61
N GLU A 67 -7.02 -0.75 -11.79
CA GLU A 67 -7.24 -1.71 -10.71
C GLU A 67 -5.93 -2.21 -10.09
N ARG A 68 -4.79 -2.19 -10.79
CA ARG A 68 -3.49 -2.62 -10.23
C ARG A 68 -2.80 -1.58 -9.36
N ASN A 69 -3.14 -0.29 -9.50
CA ASN A 69 -2.45 0.77 -8.78
C ASN A 69 -2.96 0.92 -7.33
N PHE A 70 -2.03 1.07 -6.38
CA PHE A 70 -2.38 1.39 -5.00
C PHE A 70 -2.61 2.89 -4.77
N GLN A 71 -3.49 3.22 -3.84
CA GLN A 71 -3.70 4.58 -3.35
C GLN A 71 -2.78 4.84 -2.16
N ILE A 72 -1.58 5.33 -2.45
CA ILE A 72 -0.53 5.56 -1.45
C ILE A 72 -0.73 6.91 -0.76
N GLN A 73 -0.71 6.87 0.56
CA GLN A 73 -0.52 8.02 1.44
C GLN A 73 0.88 7.94 2.05
N SER A 74 1.63 9.04 1.96
CA SER A 74 2.99 9.14 2.51
C SER A 74 2.99 9.89 3.82
N THR A 75 3.82 9.42 4.75
CA THR A 75 4.21 10.07 6.00
C THR A 75 5.69 9.81 6.24
N TYR A 76 6.37 10.72 6.92
CA TYR A 76 7.84 10.71 7.02
C TYR A 76 8.34 10.41 8.44
N GLN A 77 7.43 10.21 9.39
CA GLN A 77 7.70 9.84 10.78
C GLN A 77 6.53 9.05 11.37
N GLY A 78 6.78 8.26 12.41
CA GLY A 78 5.78 7.42 13.06
C GLY A 78 4.63 8.20 13.69
N GLU A 79 4.91 9.32 14.34
CA GLU A 79 3.90 10.18 14.97
C GLU A 79 2.95 10.80 13.93
N GLU A 80 3.49 11.18 12.77
CA GLU A 80 2.70 11.69 11.66
C GLU A 80 1.75 10.61 11.13
N ALA A 81 2.26 9.39 10.95
CA ALA A 81 1.47 8.22 10.54
C ALA A 81 0.34 7.94 11.53
N TYR A 82 0.63 7.98 12.84
CA TYR A 82 -0.35 7.77 13.90
C TYR A 82 -1.50 8.78 13.84
N GLU A 83 -1.19 10.08 13.79
CA GLU A 83 -2.22 11.13 13.77
C GLU A 83 -3.06 11.08 12.48
N LEU A 84 -2.43 10.77 11.35
CA LEU A 84 -3.11 10.55 10.08
C LEU A 84 -4.10 9.39 10.16
N VAL A 85 -3.63 8.21 10.60
CA VAL A 85 -4.46 6.99 10.67
C VAL A 85 -5.58 7.18 11.69
N LYS A 86 -5.30 7.76 12.86
CA LYS A 86 -6.31 8.08 13.87
C LYS A 86 -7.42 8.96 13.32
N ARG A 87 -7.06 10.01 12.58
CA ARG A 87 -8.01 10.94 11.95
C ARG A 87 -8.81 10.29 10.81
N HIS A 88 -8.20 9.40 10.03
CA HIS A 88 -8.87 8.71 8.94
C HIS A 88 -9.80 7.60 9.45
N HIS A 89 -9.34 6.84 10.44
CA HIS A 89 -10.12 5.79 11.08
C HIS A 89 -11.40 6.33 11.71
N SER A 90 -11.36 7.49 12.37
CA SER A 90 -12.58 8.14 12.91
C SER A 90 -13.60 8.56 11.86
N LYS A 91 -13.20 8.62 10.58
CA LYS A 91 -14.05 8.89 9.42
C LYS A 91 -14.41 7.62 8.63
N GLY A 92 -14.03 6.43 9.12
CA GLY A 92 -14.25 5.16 8.43
C GLY A 92 -13.27 4.87 7.29
N ILE A 93 -12.22 5.68 7.12
CA ILE A 93 -11.17 5.45 6.12
C ILE A 93 -10.11 4.53 6.74
N LYS A 94 -9.88 3.37 6.14
CA LYS A 94 -8.92 2.36 6.62
C LYS A 94 -7.78 2.16 5.63
N TYR A 95 -6.63 1.75 6.16
CA TYR A 95 -5.46 1.34 5.40
C TYR A 95 -5.26 -0.17 5.57
N PRO A 96 -5.45 -1.01 4.53
CA PRO A 96 -5.25 -2.44 4.65
C PRO A 96 -3.80 -2.81 4.99
N LEU A 97 -2.86 -2.03 4.50
CA LEU A 97 -1.42 -2.30 4.63
C LEU A 97 -0.62 -1.00 4.82
N ALA A 98 0.39 -1.05 5.68
CA ALA A 98 1.42 -0.05 5.82
C ALA A 98 2.81 -0.64 5.53
N LEU A 99 3.64 0.10 4.78
CA LEU A 99 5.08 -0.14 4.64
C LEU A 99 5.80 0.79 5.62
N VAL A 100 6.64 0.24 6.49
CA VAL A 100 7.24 0.98 7.61
C VAL A 100 8.75 0.75 7.64
N ASP A 101 9.54 1.81 7.58
CA ASP A 101 10.98 1.72 7.86
C ASP A 101 11.20 1.47 9.35
N MET A 102 12.20 0.65 9.69
CA MET A 102 12.55 0.40 11.08
C MET A 102 13.26 1.60 11.71
N ARG A 103 14.08 2.35 10.96
CA ARG A 103 14.82 3.50 11.50
C ARG A 103 14.28 4.81 10.96
N MET A 104 13.70 5.64 11.84
CA MET A 104 13.16 6.96 11.49
C MET A 104 13.51 8.00 12.57
N PRO A 105 14.78 8.41 12.72
CA PRO A 105 15.14 9.49 13.63
C PRO A 105 14.50 10.83 13.21
N PRO A 106 14.26 11.77 14.15
CA PRO A 106 14.46 11.67 15.59
C PRO A 106 13.24 11.11 16.36
N GLY A 107 12.17 10.72 15.67
CA GLY A 107 10.90 10.30 16.24
C GLY A 107 10.84 8.81 16.55
N TRP A 108 9.64 8.26 16.43
CA TRP A 108 9.40 6.83 16.63
C TRP A 108 10.10 5.97 15.58
N ASP A 109 10.66 4.85 16.03
CA ASP A 109 11.12 3.79 15.14
C ASP A 109 9.92 3.02 14.54
N GLY A 110 10.22 2.09 13.63
CA GLY A 110 9.18 1.30 12.97
C GLY A 110 8.40 0.41 13.95
N LEU A 111 9.06 -0.10 15.00
CA LEU A 111 8.44 -0.98 15.98
C LEU A 111 7.38 -0.24 16.81
N GLU A 112 7.73 0.91 17.38
CA GLU A 112 6.81 1.77 18.13
C GLU A 112 5.68 2.27 17.21
N THR A 113 6.01 2.64 15.97
CA THR A 113 5.02 3.03 14.96
C THR A 113 3.97 1.93 14.74
N ILE A 114 4.40 0.68 14.52
CA ILE A 114 3.49 -0.44 14.28
C ILE A 114 2.62 -0.70 15.51
N LYS A 115 3.20 -0.69 16.73
CA LYS A 115 2.45 -0.85 17.99
C LYS A 115 1.35 0.20 18.11
N LYS A 116 1.66 1.46 17.82
CA LYS A 116 0.71 2.57 17.93
C LYS A 116 -0.37 2.57 16.86
N LEU A 117 -0.03 2.20 15.62
CA LEU A 117 -1.02 2.04 14.55
C LEU A 117 -1.99 0.88 14.83
N ARG A 118 -1.48 -0.20 15.42
CA ARG A 118 -2.26 -1.36 15.86
C ARG A 118 -3.28 -1.05 16.96
N GLU A 119 -2.96 -0.14 17.87
CA GLU A 119 -3.90 0.34 18.88
C GLU A 119 -5.11 1.05 18.25
N ILE A 120 -4.92 1.70 17.09
CA ILE A 120 -6.00 2.36 16.34
C ILE A 120 -6.79 1.35 15.52
N ASP A 121 -6.11 0.53 14.72
CA ASP A 121 -6.74 -0.41 13.80
C ASP A 121 -6.00 -1.76 13.80
N SER A 122 -6.56 -2.71 14.56
CA SER A 122 -6.03 -4.07 14.67
C SER A 122 -6.13 -4.90 13.38
N SER A 123 -6.87 -4.42 12.37
CA SER A 123 -6.98 -5.10 11.08
C SER A 123 -5.78 -4.87 10.17
N MET A 124 -5.02 -3.78 10.38
CA MET A 124 -3.89 -3.40 9.54
C MET A 124 -2.85 -4.53 9.42
N ARG A 125 -2.32 -4.70 8.21
CA ARG A 125 -1.12 -5.48 7.91
C ARG A 125 0.09 -4.56 7.81
N PHE A 126 1.28 -5.11 8.02
CA PHE A 126 2.52 -4.34 7.99
C PHE A 126 3.60 -5.10 7.21
N ILE A 127 4.30 -4.36 6.34
CA ILE A 127 5.59 -4.76 5.81
C ILE A 127 6.62 -3.85 6.46
N ILE A 128 7.61 -4.43 7.12
CA ILE A 128 8.78 -3.69 7.60
C ILE A 128 9.80 -3.68 6.47
N VAL A 129 10.23 -2.49 6.06
CA VAL A 129 11.20 -2.32 4.97
C VAL A 129 12.48 -1.71 5.54
N THR A 130 13.51 -2.52 5.79
CA THR A 130 14.71 -2.09 6.53
C THR A 130 16.01 -2.39 5.78
N ALA A 131 17.03 -1.56 5.98
CA ALA A 131 18.41 -1.85 5.56
C ALA A 131 19.27 -2.44 6.71
N TYR A 132 18.73 -2.51 7.92
CA TYR A 132 19.47 -2.80 9.15
C TYR A 132 18.81 -3.92 9.96
N SER A 133 19.65 -4.69 10.66
CA SER A 133 19.28 -5.85 11.49
C SER A 133 19.30 -5.51 12.98
N ASP A 134 18.86 -4.31 13.36
CA ASP A 134 18.95 -3.87 14.76
C ASP A 134 18.09 -4.70 15.71
N TYR A 135 17.07 -5.33 15.13
CA TYR A 135 16.26 -6.35 15.76
C TYR A 135 16.31 -7.61 14.91
N SER A 136 16.38 -8.76 15.55
CA SER A 136 16.08 -10.04 14.90
C SER A 136 14.58 -10.13 14.60
N GLU A 137 14.20 -10.97 13.65
CA GLU A 137 12.78 -11.19 13.34
C GLU A 137 12.04 -11.73 14.57
N GLU A 138 12.69 -12.60 15.35
CA GLU A 138 12.14 -13.12 16.60
C GLU A 138 11.91 -12.03 17.65
N GLU A 139 12.81 -11.03 17.75
CA GLU A 139 12.63 -9.91 18.67
C GLU A 139 11.44 -9.04 18.25
N ILE A 140 11.30 -8.75 16.95
CA ILE A 140 10.14 -8.01 16.41
C ILE A 140 8.84 -8.78 16.69
N GLU A 141 8.82 -10.09 16.42
CA GLU A 141 7.65 -10.94 16.67
C GLU A 141 7.27 -11.01 18.15
N GLN A 142 8.27 -11.08 19.05
CA GLN A 142 8.03 -11.08 20.50
C GLN A 142 7.43 -9.75 20.97
N GLU A 143 7.97 -8.63 20.49
CA GLU A 143 7.53 -7.29 20.87
C GLU A 143 6.14 -6.94 20.31
N LEU A 144 5.81 -7.38 19.09
CA LEU A 144 4.52 -7.15 18.46
C LEU A 144 3.45 -8.18 18.84
N GLY A 145 3.91 -9.36 19.29
CA GLY A 145 3.11 -10.53 19.62
C GLY A 145 2.52 -11.24 18.40
N ALA A 146 2.20 -12.53 18.54
CA ALA A 146 1.69 -13.40 17.46
C ALA A 146 0.40 -12.91 16.78
N ARG A 147 -0.32 -11.95 17.39
CA ARG A 147 -1.52 -11.35 16.79
C ARG A 147 -1.22 -10.27 15.77
N THR A 148 0.03 -9.81 15.70
CA THR A 148 0.53 -8.75 14.81
C THR A 148 1.50 -9.33 13.80
N PRO A 149 0.99 -10.07 12.79
CA PRO A 149 1.84 -10.57 11.73
C PRO A 149 2.41 -9.39 10.95
N VAL A 150 3.74 -9.39 10.82
CA VAL A 150 4.51 -8.47 9.99
C VAL A 150 5.29 -9.30 8.98
N THR A 151 5.57 -8.71 7.82
CA THR A 151 6.46 -9.32 6.83
C THR A 151 7.70 -8.44 6.69
N MET A 152 8.88 -9.05 6.75
CA MET A 152 10.16 -8.36 6.61
C MET A 152 10.58 -8.30 5.14
N VAL A 153 11.01 -7.12 4.70
CA VAL A 153 11.64 -6.90 3.39
C VAL A 153 12.93 -6.12 3.61
N TYR A 154 14.04 -6.66 3.11
CA TYR A 154 15.37 -6.06 3.29
C TYR A 154 15.76 -5.23 2.06
N LYS A 155 16.27 -4.02 2.27
CA LYS A 155 16.81 -3.15 1.22
C LYS A 155 18.21 -3.66 0.81
N PRO A 156 18.56 -3.75 -0.50
CA PRO A 156 17.69 -3.57 -1.66
C PRO A 156 16.83 -4.81 -1.94
N PHE A 157 15.63 -4.59 -2.47
CA PHE A 157 14.67 -5.63 -2.86
C PHE A 157 14.25 -5.48 -4.32
N GLU A 158 13.75 -6.55 -4.92
CA GLU A 158 13.21 -6.51 -6.27
C GLU A 158 11.84 -5.80 -6.29
N PRO A 159 11.63 -4.80 -7.17
CA PRO A 159 10.35 -4.08 -7.28
C PRO A 159 9.13 -4.99 -7.41
N THR A 160 9.23 -6.02 -8.25
CA THR A 160 8.11 -6.95 -8.51
C THR A 160 7.73 -7.72 -7.25
N GLU A 161 8.71 -8.17 -6.46
CA GLU A 161 8.48 -8.89 -5.22
C GLU A 161 7.73 -8.03 -4.19
N LEU A 162 8.12 -6.76 -4.04
CA LEU A 162 7.40 -5.84 -3.15
C LEU A 162 5.96 -5.62 -3.60
N TYR A 163 5.73 -5.46 -4.92
CA TYR A 163 4.38 -5.28 -5.46
C TYR A 163 3.51 -6.52 -5.22
N GLU A 164 4.01 -7.72 -5.54
CA GLU A 164 3.28 -8.98 -5.37
C GLU A 164 2.93 -9.22 -3.90
N LEU A 165 3.89 -9.00 -3.00
CA LEU A 165 3.66 -9.09 -1.56
C LEU A 165 2.59 -8.11 -1.08
N ALA A 166 2.66 -6.85 -1.51
CA ALA A 166 1.65 -5.85 -1.15
C ALA A 166 0.27 -6.23 -1.69
N TYR A 167 0.20 -6.75 -2.91
CA TYR A 167 -1.02 -7.22 -3.55
C TYR A 167 -1.66 -8.37 -2.77
N ASP A 168 -0.88 -9.37 -2.37
CA ASP A 168 -1.37 -10.53 -1.64
C ASP A 168 -1.89 -10.16 -0.26
N LEU A 169 -1.15 -9.30 0.46
CA LEU A 169 -1.56 -8.83 1.79
C LEU A 169 -2.84 -7.98 1.73
N VAL A 170 -2.95 -7.08 0.76
CA VAL A 170 -4.15 -6.26 0.56
C VAL A 170 -5.35 -7.11 0.13
N SER A 171 -5.16 -8.06 -0.79
CA SER A 171 -6.23 -8.97 -1.23
C SER A 171 -6.73 -9.82 -0.06
N SER A 172 -5.81 -10.37 0.74
CA SER A 172 -6.12 -11.12 1.96
C SER A 172 -6.87 -10.28 3.00
N TRP A 173 -6.51 -9.01 3.15
CA TRP A 173 -7.23 -8.09 4.03
C TRP A 173 -8.66 -7.82 3.54
N ASN A 174 -8.84 -7.53 2.25
CA ASN A 174 -10.15 -7.27 1.67
C ASN A 174 -11.07 -8.49 1.83
N ASN A 175 -10.57 -9.70 1.57
CA ASN A 175 -11.34 -10.94 1.76
C ASN A 175 -11.81 -11.17 3.21
N ARG A 176 -11.18 -10.53 4.20
CA ARG A 176 -11.49 -10.68 5.62
C ARG A 176 -12.33 -9.54 6.18
N TYR A 177 -12.21 -8.33 5.64
CA TYR A 177 -12.73 -7.11 6.27
C TYR A 177 -13.53 -6.19 5.34
N ALA A 178 -13.55 -6.43 4.02
CA ALA A 178 -14.35 -5.67 3.06
C ALA A 178 -15.79 -6.18 2.96
#